data_AF-A0A392NA78-F1
#
_entry.id   AF-A0A392NA78-F1
#
_cell.length_a   1.000
_cell.length_b   1.000
_cell.length_c   1.000
_cell.angle_alpha   90.00
_cell.angle_beta   90.00
_cell.angle_gamma   90.00
#
_symmetry.space_group_name_H-M   'P 1'
#
loop_
_entity.id
_entity.type
_entity.pdbx_description
1 polymer ?
#
loop_
_entity_poly.entity_id
_entity_poly.type
_entity_poly.pdbx_seq_one_letter_code
_entity_poly.pdbx_strand_id
1 'polypeptide(L)'
;AWSEMYHFILINDVLVKPQSLVLFDDRVSSEVEDFIEASEAVVCHICPQFYMFVASYFEMLMVHSSRFPTLIAVAKELKEGDTSCSGSSVSNSEVMLTAGADPITVNALVNLHSSSC
;
A
#
# COMPACT_ATOMS: atom_id res chain seq x y z
N ALA A 1 1.43 7.70 16.26
CA ALA A 1 0.47 8.61 15.59
C ALA A 1 0.31 8.10 14.17
N TRP A 2 -0.79 8.38 13.50
CA TRP A 2 -1.04 7.92 12.11
C TRP A 2 0.12 8.17 11.14
N SER A 3 0.98 9.16 11.41
CA SER A 3 2.24 9.42 10.69
C SER A 3 3.20 8.22 10.64
N GLU A 4 3.25 7.40 11.68
CA GLU A 4 4.07 6.17 11.76
C GLU A 4 3.49 5.02 10.91
N MET A 5 2.25 5.16 10.44
CA MET A 5 1.55 4.20 9.59
C MET A 5 1.26 4.82 8.21
N TYR A 6 2.18 5.65 7.70
CA TYR A 6 2.00 6.33 6.42
C TYR A 6 1.69 5.37 5.26
N HIS A 7 2.24 4.15 5.27
CA HIS A 7 1.93 3.13 4.27
C HIS A 7 0.47 2.68 4.29
N PHE A 8 -0.19 2.62 5.46
CA PHE A 8 -1.63 2.35 5.53
C PHE A 8 -2.44 3.46 4.88
N ILE A 9 -2.08 4.71 5.18
CA ILE A 9 -2.72 5.88 4.57
C ILE A 9 -2.55 5.84 3.06
N LEU A 10 -1.34 5.53 2.58
CA LEU A 10 -1.02 5.45 1.16
C LEU A 10 -1.83 4.36 0.44
N ILE A 11 -1.81 3.12 0.95
CA ILE A 11 -2.59 2.01 0.40
C ILE A 11 -4.08 2.35 0.40
N ASN A 12 -4.58 2.89 1.51
CA ASN A 12 -5.99 3.22 1.65
C ASN A 12 -6.44 4.30 0.67
N ASP A 13 -5.65 5.36 0.52
CA ASP A 13 -6.01 6.50 -0.34
C ASP A 13 -5.90 6.17 -1.82
N VAL A 14 -4.93 5.36 -2.22
CA VAL A 14 -4.64 5.05 -3.63
C VAL A 14 -5.35 3.80 -4.13
N LEU A 15 -5.53 2.78 -3.28
CA LEU A 15 -6.06 1.49 -3.69
C LEU A 15 -7.47 1.21 -3.13
N VAL A 16 -7.67 1.41 -1.82
CA VAL A 16 -8.91 1.01 -1.14
C VAL A 16 -10.07 1.96 -1.45
N LYS A 17 -9.89 3.26 -1.20
CA LYS A 17 -10.93 4.27 -1.48
C LYS A 17 -11.38 4.26 -2.94
N PRO A 18 -10.48 4.16 -3.95
CA PRO A 18 -10.88 4.08 -5.35
C PRO A 18 -11.39 2.69 -5.79
N GLN A 19 -11.38 1.69 -4.90
CA GLN A 19 -11.75 0.30 -5.22
C GLN A 19 -10.92 -0.27 -6.38
N SER A 20 -9.60 -0.08 -6.30
CA SER A 20 -8.66 -0.54 -7.32
C SER A 20 -8.79 -2.02 -7.62
N LEU A 21 -8.78 -2.40 -8.91
CA LEU A 21 -8.76 -3.80 -9.34
C LEU A 21 -7.55 -4.58 -8.81
N VAL A 22 -6.47 -3.88 -8.45
CA VAL A 22 -5.28 -4.47 -7.81
C VAL A 22 -5.66 -5.28 -6.57
N LEU A 23 -6.68 -4.85 -5.82
CA LEU A 23 -7.12 -5.53 -4.58
C LEU A 23 -7.75 -6.91 -4.82
N PHE A 24 -8.10 -7.23 -6.06
CA PHE A 24 -8.69 -8.51 -6.46
C PHE A 24 -7.71 -9.40 -7.24
N ASP A 25 -6.45 -8.97 -7.41
CA ASP A 25 -5.44 -9.74 -8.12
C ASP A 25 -4.80 -10.78 -7.19
N ASP A 26 -4.77 -12.04 -7.64
CA ASP A 26 -4.25 -13.18 -6.87
C ASP A 26 -2.81 -12.96 -6.36
N ARG A 27 -2.00 -12.18 -7.09
CA ARG A 27 -0.60 -11.91 -6.73
C ARG A 27 -0.44 -11.09 -5.45
N VAL A 28 -1.47 -10.36 -5.04
CA VAL A 28 -1.47 -9.59 -3.78
C VAL A 28 -2.49 -10.09 -2.76
N SER A 29 -3.19 -11.20 -3.05
CA SER A 29 -4.24 -11.75 -2.18
C SER A 29 -3.81 -11.88 -0.72
N SER A 30 -2.62 -12.43 -0.45
CA SER A 30 -2.09 -12.56 0.91
C SER A 30 -1.81 -11.21 1.58
N GLU A 31 -1.27 -10.24 0.83
CA GLU A 31 -1.04 -8.89 1.38
C GLU A 31 -2.36 -8.15 1.65
N VAL A 32 -3.40 -8.42 0.84
CA VAL A 32 -4.74 -7.85 1.03
C VAL A 32 -5.41 -8.44 2.28
N GLU A 33 -5.32 -9.75 2.49
CA GLU A 33 -5.81 -10.40 3.72
C GLU A 33 -5.10 -9.85 4.96
N ASP A 34 -3.76 -9.77 4.92
CA ASP A 34 -2.94 -9.17 5.97
C ASP A 34 -3.36 -7.70 6.24
N PHE A 35 -3.67 -6.95 5.18
CA PHE A 35 -4.03 -5.53 5.29
C PHE A 35 -5.40 -5.35 5.95
N ILE A 36 -6.35 -6.23 5.64
CA ILE A 36 -7.68 -6.26 6.28
C ILE A 36 -7.52 -6.60 7.76
N GLU A 37 -6.79 -7.67 8.09
CA GLU A 37 -6.53 -8.08 9.49
C GLU A 37 -5.90 -6.93 10.28
N ALA A 38 -4.87 -6.30 9.74
CA ALA A 38 -4.18 -5.21 10.40
C ALA A 38 -5.05 -3.95 10.52
N SER A 39 -5.90 -3.66 9.52
CA SER A 39 -6.84 -2.54 9.57
C SER A 39 -7.90 -2.75 10.67
N GLU A 40 -8.42 -3.96 10.81
CA GLU A 40 -9.35 -4.32 11.89
C GLU A 40 -8.68 -4.20 13.25
N ALA A 41 -7.45 -4.70 13.40
CA ALA A 41 -6.69 -4.58 14.64
C ALA A 41 -6.49 -3.12 15.06
N VAL A 42 -6.19 -2.22 14.12
CA VAL A 42 -6.04 -0.78 14.39
C VAL A 42 -7.37 -0.15 14.81
N VAL A 43 -8.45 -0.41 14.05
CA VAL A 43 -9.76 0.22 14.29
C VAL A 43 -10.41 -0.27 15.58
N CYS A 44 -10.20 -1.54 15.96
CA CYS A 44 -10.72 -2.12 17.19
C CYS A 44 -9.92 -1.75 18.45
N HIS A 45 -8.75 -1.13 18.32
CA HIS A 45 -7.95 -0.70 19.46
C HIS A 45 -8.62 0.43 20.25
N ILE A 46 -8.42 0.48 21.57
CA ILE A 46 -9.01 1.52 22.44
C ILE A 46 -8.56 2.95 22.08
N CYS A 47 -7.43 3.08 21.40
CA CYS A 47 -6.83 4.34 20.98
C CYS A 47 -6.21 4.20 19.56
N PRO A 48 -7.01 4.10 18.49
CA PRO A 48 -6.51 3.84 17.13
C PRO A 48 -5.51 4.88 16.65
N GLN A 49 -5.73 6.16 16.98
CA GLN A 49 -4.86 7.26 16.59
C GLN A 49 -3.47 7.23 17.21
N PHE A 50 -3.33 6.49 18.32
CA PHE A 50 -2.07 6.29 19.01
C PHE A 50 -1.55 4.86 18.87
N TYR A 51 -2.16 4.01 18.02
CA TYR A 51 -1.88 2.57 17.93
C TYR A 51 -0.38 2.24 18.04
N MET A 52 0.45 2.87 17.21
CA MET A 52 1.92 2.68 17.20
C MET A 52 2.67 3.04 18.50
N PHE A 53 2.03 3.68 19.47
CA PHE A 53 2.60 4.03 20.76
C PHE A 53 2.05 3.22 21.92
N VAL A 54 0.83 2.68 21.78
CA VAL A 54 0.09 2.04 22.88
C VAL A 54 -0.19 0.56 22.65
N ALA A 55 -0.11 0.10 21.41
CA ALA A 55 -0.25 -1.30 21.07
C ALA A 55 0.93 -2.12 21.59
N SER A 56 0.71 -3.40 21.85
CA SER A 56 1.77 -4.33 22.17
C SER A 56 2.73 -4.51 20.99
N TYR A 57 3.93 -5.01 21.26
CA TYR A 57 4.91 -5.30 20.21
C TYR A 57 4.34 -6.21 19.11
N PHE A 58 3.56 -7.25 19.47
CA PHE A 58 2.97 -8.17 18.51
C PHE A 58 1.91 -7.49 17.62
N GLU A 59 1.09 -6.62 18.20
CA GLU A 59 0.12 -5.81 17.46
C GLU A 59 0.83 -4.83 16.50
N MET A 60 1.93 -4.21 16.95
CA MET A 60 2.74 -3.35 16.07
C MET A 60 3.36 -4.11 14.90
N LEU A 61 3.69 -5.40 15.05
CA LEU A 61 4.18 -6.23 13.94
C LEU A 61 3.10 -6.48 12.88
N MET A 62 1.82 -6.44 13.24
CA MET A 62 0.72 -6.62 12.29
C MET A 62 0.64 -5.49 11.26
N VAL A 63 1.01 -4.27 11.66
CA VAL A 63 1.01 -3.10 10.79
C VAL A 63 2.38 -2.82 10.17
N HIS A 64 3.36 -3.72 10.32
CA HIS A 64 4.70 -3.48 9.80
C HIS A 64 4.72 -3.49 8.26
N SER A 65 5.47 -2.57 7.65
CA SER A 65 5.48 -2.37 6.19
C SER A 65 5.94 -3.59 5.40
N SER A 66 6.75 -4.47 6.00
CA SER A 66 7.21 -5.71 5.37
C SER A 66 6.10 -6.73 5.11
N ARG A 67 4.90 -6.56 5.66
CA ARG A 67 3.73 -7.39 5.34
C ARG A 67 3.01 -6.95 4.06
N PHE A 68 3.32 -5.75 3.56
CA PHE A 68 2.63 -5.16 2.41
C PHE A 68 3.59 -4.67 1.31
N PRO A 69 4.70 -5.39 0.99
CA PRO A 69 5.73 -4.84 0.12
C PRO A 69 5.19 -4.49 -1.27
N THR A 70 4.34 -5.31 -1.86
CA THR A 70 3.78 -5.12 -3.20
C THR A 70 2.70 -4.04 -3.21
N LEU A 71 1.78 -4.06 -2.26
CA LEU A 71 0.74 -3.03 -2.14
C LEU A 71 1.34 -1.64 -1.93
N ILE A 72 2.40 -1.53 -1.12
CA ILE A 72 3.11 -0.26 -0.92
C ILE A 72 3.78 0.19 -2.22
N ALA A 73 4.45 -0.71 -2.94
CA ALA A 73 5.11 -0.36 -4.20
C ALA A 73 4.11 0.15 -5.24
N VAL A 74 3.02 -0.58 -5.46
CA VAL A 74 1.98 -0.19 -6.42
C VAL A 74 1.35 1.15 -6.05
N ALA A 75 1.03 1.36 -4.76
CA ALA A 75 0.43 2.61 -4.30
C ALA A 75 1.39 3.81 -4.44
N LYS A 76 2.70 3.62 -4.28
CA LYS A 76 3.70 4.67 -4.54
C LYS A 76 3.75 5.03 -6.02
N GLU A 77 3.89 4.04 -6.90
CA GLU A 77 3.98 4.26 -8.35
C GLU A 77 2.75 4.98 -8.90
N LEU A 78 1.55 4.60 -8.45
CA LEU A 78 0.30 5.27 -8.85
C LEU A 78 0.24 6.73 -8.36
N LYS A 79 0.62 6.98 -7.10
CA LYS A 79 0.64 8.34 -6.55
C LYS A 79 1.64 9.27 -7.25
N GLU A 80 2.80 8.73 -7.63
CA GLU A 80 3.81 9.45 -8.40
C GLU A 80 3.34 9.71 -9.85
N GLY A 81 2.69 8.73 -10.47
CA GLY A 81 2.05 8.86 -11.78
C GLY A 81 1.01 9.98 -11.83
N ASP A 82 0.12 10.06 -10.83
CA ASP A 82 -0.93 11.09 -10.75
C ASP A 82 -0.39 12.51 -10.58
N THR A 83 0.73 12.65 -9.87
CA THR A 83 1.38 13.96 -9.65
C THR A 83 2.03 14.49 -10.93
N SER A 84 2.28 13.61 -11.92
CA SER A 84 3.01 13.92 -13.15
C SER A 84 2.18 14.40 -14.34
N CYS A 85 0.91 14.79 -14.15
CA CYS A 85 0.08 15.43 -15.21
C CYS A 85 0.62 16.78 -15.75
N SER A 86 1.89 17.13 -15.50
CA SER A 86 2.66 18.09 -16.27
C SER A 86 3.87 17.41 -16.92
N GLY A 87 3.67 16.92 -18.15
CA GLY A 87 4.73 16.81 -19.15
C GLY A 87 5.55 15.51 -19.13
N SER A 88 5.24 14.65 -20.11
CA SER A 88 6.18 13.80 -20.85
C SER A 88 7.59 13.66 -20.25
N SER A 89 7.85 12.54 -19.57
CA SER A 89 9.14 11.89 -19.71
C SER A 89 9.00 10.39 -19.55
N VAL A 90 9.61 9.66 -20.47
CA VAL A 90 10.00 8.26 -20.29
C VAL A 90 10.98 8.26 -19.12
N SER A 91 10.44 8.23 -17.89
CA SER A 91 11.27 8.03 -16.72
C SER A 91 11.41 6.53 -16.55
N ASN A 92 12.64 6.04 -16.77
CA ASN A 92 13.13 4.86 -16.09
C ASN A 92 12.96 5.14 -14.59
N SER A 93 11.76 4.89 -14.05
CA SER A 93 11.49 4.94 -12.63
C SER A 93 12.36 3.84 -12.04
N GLU A 94 13.47 4.24 -11.47
CA GLU A 94 14.24 3.42 -10.57
C GLU A 94 13.31 3.20 -9.38
N VAL A 95 12.44 2.19 -9.52
CA VAL A 95 11.47 1.76 -8.51
C VAL A 95 12.27 1.76 -7.23
N MET A 96 11.94 2.65 -6.30
CA MET A 96 12.54 2.64 -4.98
C MET A 96 11.97 1.41 -4.29
N LEU A 97 12.53 0.24 -4.66
CA LEU A 97 12.02 -1.08 -4.38
C LEU A 97 11.75 -1.13 -2.89
N THR A 98 10.48 -1.27 -2.52
CA THR A 98 10.16 -1.82 -1.21
C THR A 98 10.85 -3.16 -1.16
N ALA A 99 11.79 -3.33 -0.24
CA ALA A 99 12.55 -4.56 -0.11
C ALA A 99 11.56 -5.73 0.00
N GLY A 100 11.52 -6.59 -1.03
CA GLY A 100 10.60 -7.72 -1.13
C GLY A 100 9.56 -7.65 -2.26
N ALA A 101 9.35 -6.50 -2.92
CA ALA A 101 8.43 -6.41 -4.06
C ALA A 101 9.13 -6.76 -5.38
N ASP A 102 8.47 -7.56 -6.22
CA ASP A 102 8.95 -7.87 -7.57
C ASP A 102 8.54 -6.77 -8.57
N PRO A 103 9.49 -6.05 -9.21
CA PRO A 103 9.17 -4.93 -10.08
C PRO A 103 8.36 -5.30 -11.33
N ILE A 104 8.46 -6.55 -11.82
CA ILE A 104 7.63 -7.02 -12.94
C ILE A 104 6.16 -7.10 -12.50
N THR A 105 5.92 -7.70 -11.33
CA THR A 105 4.59 -7.78 -10.71
C THR A 105 4.02 -6.41 -10.43
N VAL A 106 4.80 -5.50 -9.84
CA VAL A 106 4.37 -4.12 -9.54
C VAL A 106 3.93 -3.41 -10.81
N ASN A 107 4.73 -3.43 -11.88
CA ASN A 107 4.38 -2.77 -13.13
C ASN A 107 3.09 -3.37 -13.75
N ALA A 108 2.94 -4.69 -13.74
CA ALA A 108 1.73 -5.33 -14.23
C ALA A 108 0.48 -4.94 -13.42
N LEU A 109 0.58 -4.77 -12.10
CA LEU A 109 -0.52 -4.33 -11.24
C LEU A 109 -0.84 -2.84 -11.42
N VAL A 110 0.17 -1.98 -11.61
CA VAL A 110 -0.02 -0.57 -11.96
C VAL A 110 -0.80 -0.45 -13.27
N ASN A 111 -0.43 -1.19 -14.30
CA ASN A 111 -1.16 -1.22 -15.57
C ASN A 111 -2.59 -1.75 -15.42
N LEU A 112 -2.80 -2.75 -14.56
CA LEU A 112 -4.14 -3.26 -14.25
C LEU A 112 -5.03 -2.15 -13.67
N HIS A 113 -4.51 -1.35 -12.74
CA HIS A 113 -5.24 -0.19 -12.21
C HIS A 113 -5.61 0.82 -13.30
N SER A 114 -4.65 1.20 -14.15
CA SER A 114 -4.88 2.17 -15.23
C SER A 114 -5.82 1.67 -16.33
N SER A 115 -5.95 0.36 -16.52
CA SER A 115 -6.87 -0.22 -17.53
C SER A 115 -8.35 -0.11 -17.17
N SER A 116 -8.65 0.28 -15.93
CA SER A 116 -10.01 0.39 -15.40
C SER A 116 -10.53 1.84 -15.26
N CYS A 117 -9.71 2.84 -15.61
CA CYS A 117 -10.07 4.26 -15.62
C CYS A 117 -10.57 4.74 -16.99
#